data_AF-A0A2S7U4U5-F1
#
_entry.id   AF-A0A2S7U4U5-F1
#
_cell.length_a   1.000
_cell.length_b   1.000
_cell.length_c   1.000
_cell.angle_alpha   90.00
_cell.angle_beta   90.00
_cell.angle_gamma   90.00
#
_symmetry.space_group_name_H-M   'P 1'
#
loop_
_entity.id
_entity.type
_entity.pdbx_description
1 polymer ?
#
loop_
_entity_poly.entity_id
_entity_poly.type
_entity_poly.pdbx_seq_one_letter_code
_entity_poly.pdbx_strand_id
1 'polypeptide(L)' 'MKWLSLVTLVSLLTHQGLRAAAAREWTYEKGRKVTATFEGLKDGKVNLAMKNGKVLPFPLKSLSKTDQQWV' A
#
# COMPACT_ATOMS: atom_id res chain seq x y z
N MET A 1 -52.39 8.36 8.17
CA MET A 1 -51.50 7.21 8.43
C MET A 1 -51.07 6.60 7.11
N LYS A 2 -49.87 6.96 6.65
CA LYS A 2 -49.10 6.30 5.59
C LYS A 2 -47.64 6.46 6.01
N TRP A 3 -47.21 5.61 6.94
CA TRP A 3 -45.78 5.35 7.13
C TRP A 3 -45.33 4.42 6.00
N LEU A 4 -44.04 4.50 5.63
CA LEU A 4 -43.32 3.75 4.58
C LEU A 4 -43.31 4.33 3.15
N SER A 5 -42.22 5.04 2.84
CA SER A 5 -41.38 4.82 1.64
C SER A 5 -40.05 5.54 1.88
N LEU A 6 -39.31 5.08 2.89
CA LEU A 6 -37.93 5.47 3.11
C LEU A 6 -37.06 4.37 2.46
N VAL A 7 -36.07 4.79 1.66
CA VAL A 7 -34.90 4.01 1.24
C VAL A 7 -35.12 2.95 0.15
N THR A 8 -35.33 3.38 -1.10
CA THR A 8 -34.91 2.60 -2.28
C THR A 8 -33.99 3.42 -3.16
N LEU A 9 -32.98 4.03 -2.55
CA LEU A 9 -31.80 4.56 -3.23
C LEU A 9 -30.64 4.27 -2.27
N VAL A 10 -29.46 3.94 -2.80
CA VAL A 10 -28.26 3.50 -2.06
C VAL A 10 -28.11 1.96 -1.98
N SER A 11 -27.98 1.32 -3.14
CA SER A 11 -27.26 0.03 -3.25
C SER A 11 -26.22 0.04 -4.36
N LEU A 12 -25.54 1.19 -4.57
CA LEU A 12 -24.23 1.25 -5.24
C LEU A 12 -23.17 1.76 -4.24
N LEU A 13 -23.16 1.19 -3.02
CA LEU A 13 -22.04 1.37 -2.11
C LEU A 13 -20.92 0.42 -2.53
N THR A 14 -20.09 0.93 -3.45
CA THR A 14 -18.63 0.94 -3.30
C THR A 14 -18.01 -0.36 -2.77
N HIS A 15 -17.80 -1.34 -3.66
CA HIS A 15 -16.69 -2.29 -3.46
C HIS A 15 -15.38 -1.65 -3.92
N GLN A 16 -15.02 -0.49 -3.37
CA GLN A 16 -13.61 -0.09 -3.37
C GLN A 16 -12.97 -0.79 -2.18
N GLY A 17 -12.80 -2.11 -2.30
CA GLY A 17 -11.96 -2.85 -1.37
C GLY A 17 -10.58 -2.21 -1.41
N LEU A 18 -10.07 -1.81 -0.23
CA LEU A 18 -8.67 -1.43 -0.04
C LEU A 18 -7.81 -2.51 -0.69
N ARG A 19 -7.28 -2.25 -1.89
CA ARG A 19 -6.29 -3.15 -2.49
C ARG A 19 -5.02 -2.96 -1.67
N ALA A 20 -4.86 -3.80 -0.65
CA ALA A 20 -3.58 -3.95 0.03
C ALA A 20 -2.53 -4.21 -1.05
N ALA A 21 -1.43 -3.45 -1.01
CA ALA A 21 -0.34 -3.68 -1.93
C ALA A 21 0.17 -5.12 -1.74
N ALA A 22 0.39 -5.84 -2.84
CA ALA A 22 0.94 -7.19 -2.75
C ALA A 22 2.42 -7.12 -2.33
N ALA A 23 2.85 -8.12 -1.55
CA ALA A 23 4.26 -8.26 -1.22
C ALA A 23 5.06 -8.52 -2.51
N ARG A 24 6.15 -7.77 -2.72
CA ARG A 24 7.06 -7.92 -3.87
C ARG A 24 8.51 -7.87 -3.42
N GLU A 25 9.42 -8.28 -4.30
CA GLU A 25 10.86 -8.09 -4.08
C GLU A 25 11.25 -6.64 -4.37
N TRP A 26 11.95 -6.05 -3.41
CA TRP A 26 12.54 -4.71 -3.45
C TRP A 26 14.05 -4.85 -3.44
N THR A 27 14.73 -4.05 -4.24
CA THR A 27 16.19 -3.95 -4.25
C THR A 27 16.62 -2.65 -3.56
N TYR A 28 17.55 -2.75 -2.62
CA TYR A 28 18.09 -1.65 -1.84
C TYR A 28 19.60 -1.79 -1.68
N GLU A 29 20.28 -0.73 -1.23
CA GLU A 29 21.70 -0.70 -0.81
C GLU A 29 22.62 -1.71 -1.52
N LYS A 30 23.23 -1.29 -2.63
CA LYS A 30 24.22 -2.11 -3.36
C LYS A 30 23.68 -3.49 -3.80
N GLY A 31 22.38 -3.58 -4.11
CA GLY A 31 21.78 -4.79 -4.70
C GLY A 31 21.23 -5.80 -3.69
N ARG A 32 21.16 -5.45 -2.40
CA ARG A 32 20.44 -6.25 -1.41
C ARG A 32 18.96 -6.31 -1.74
N LYS A 33 18.32 -7.41 -1.35
CA LYS A 33 16.92 -7.69 -1.68
C LYS A 33 16.09 -7.92 -0.43
N VAL A 34 14.83 -7.49 -0.45
CA VAL A 34 13.85 -7.76 0.60
C VAL A 34 12.47 -7.96 0.01
N THR A 35 11.74 -8.97 0.50
CA THR A 35 10.33 -9.16 0.12
C THR A 35 9.44 -8.45 1.14
N ALA A 36 8.70 -7.44 0.68
CA ALA A 36 7.86 -6.64 1.55
C ALA A 36 6.70 -6.00 0.77
N THR A 37 5.68 -5.58 1.53
CA THR A 37 4.54 -4.82 1.03
C THR A 37 4.80 -3.33 1.16
N PHE A 38 4.45 -2.54 0.15
CA PHE A 38 4.48 -1.08 0.24
C PHE A 38 3.38 -0.56 1.14
N GLU A 39 3.74 0.21 2.16
CA GLU A 39 2.78 0.85 3.10
C GLU A 39 2.70 2.37 2.90
N GLY A 40 3.63 2.97 2.14
CA GLY A 40 3.59 4.39 1.83
C GLY A 40 4.96 5.05 1.71
N LEU A 41 4.96 6.30 1.25
CA LEU A 41 6.11 7.19 1.19
C LEU A 41 5.90 8.35 2.18
N LYS A 42 6.83 8.53 3.12
CA LYS A 42 6.81 9.65 4.07
C LYS A 42 8.23 10.12 4.35
N ASP A 43 8.45 11.43 4.37
CA ASP A 43 9.75 12.05 4.70
C ASP A 43 10.92 11.51 3.85
N GLY A 44 10.66 11.26 2.56
CA GLY A 44 11.64 10.69 1.62
C GLY A 44 12.01 9.23 1.88
N LYS A 45 11.23 8.52 2.70
CA LYS A 45 11.43 7.10 3.03
C LYS A 45 10.20 6.28 2.63
N VAL A 46 10.47 5.13 2.04
CA VAL A 46 9.50 4.11 1.69
C VAL A 46 9.32 3.19 2.88
N ASN A 47 8.10 3.12 3.40
CA ASN A 47 7.74 2.22 4.48
C ASN A 47 7.36 0.86 3.88
N LEU A 48 8.10 -0.17 4.27
CA LEU A 48 7.92 -1.53 3.78
C LEU A 48 7.48 -2.44 4.93
N ALA A 49 6.29 -3.03 4.81
CA ALA A 49 5.80 -4.05 5.71
C ALA A 49 6.42 -5.41 5.38
N MET A 50 7.22 -5.91 6.32
CA MET A 50 7.88 -7.20 6.27
C MET A 50 6.87 -8.34 6.54
N LYS A 51 7.21 -9.57 6.13
CA LYS A 51 6.36 -10.75 6.38
C LYS A 51 6.04 -11.00 7.87
N ASN A 52 6.89 -10.52 8.77
CA ASN A 52 6.70 -10.62 10.22
C ASN A 52 5.85 -9.48 10.81
N GLY A 53 5.23 -8.64 9.96
CA GLY A 53 4.40 -7.51 10.37
C GLY A 53 5.18 -6.25 10.78
N LYS A 54 6.52 -6.28 10.82
CA LYS A 54 7.31 -5.08 11.10
C LYS A 54 7.30 -4.15 9.88
N VAL A 55 7.06 -2.87 10.10
CA VAL A 55 7.21 -1.84 9.08
C VAL A 55 8.58 -1.19 9.25
N LEU A 56 9.39 -1.24 8.19
CA LEU A 56 10.74 -0.67 8.20
C LEU A 56 10.85 0.45 7.15
N PRO A 57 11.42 1.61 7.50
CA PRO A 57 11.62 2.70 6.56
C PRO A 57 12.94 2.52 5.78
N PHE A 58 12.87 2.63 4.46
CA PHE A 58 14.02 2.64 3.56
C PHE A 58 14.12 3.99 2.87
N PRO A 59 15.27 4.69 2.88
CA PRO A 59 15.42 5.91 2.09
C PRO A 59 15.09 5.65 0.62
N LEU A 60 14.22 6.45 0.00
CA LEU A 60 13.82 6.25 -1.40
C LEU A 60 15.06 6.18 -2.32
N LYS A 61 16.03 7.06 -2.06
CA LYS A 61 17.31 7.12 -2.79
C LYS A 61 18.19 5.87 -2.67
N SER A 62 18.00 5.03 -1.64
CA SER A 62 18.77 3.80 -1.47
C SER A 62 18.15 2.59 -2.17
N LEU A 63 16.91 2.71 -2.64
CA LEU A 63 16.27 1.69 -3.47
C LEU A 63 16.87 1.68 -4.89
N SER A 64 16.65 0.60 -5.65
CA SER A 64 17.04 0.55 -7.06
C SER A 64 16.30 1.61 -7.88
N LYS A 65 16.80 1.94 -9.08
CA LYS A 65 16.11 2.89 -9.97
C LYS A 65 14.72 2.41 -10.38
N THR A 66 14.57 1.12 -10.64
CA THR A 66 13.27 0.51 -10.94
C THR A 66 12.31 0.66 -9.77
N ASP A 67 12.77 0.41 -8.55
CA ASP A 67 11.92 0.55 -7.35
C ASP A 67 11.60 2.01 -7.02
N GLN A 68 12.55 2.93 -7.28
CA GLN A 68 12.31 4.37 -7.16
C GLN A 68 11.23 4.87 -8.12
N GLN A 69 11.15 4.30 -9.34
CA GLN A 69 10.15 4.68 -10.35
C GLN A 69 8.78 4.03 -10.11
N TRP A 70 8.76 2.93 -9.36
CA TRP A 70 7.53 2.23 -9.04
C TRP A 70 6.73 2.92 -7.92
N VAL A 71 7.45 3.48 -6.92
CA VAL A 71 6.88 4.22 -5.78
C VAL A 71 6.39 5.59 -6.20
#